data_AF-A0A3N9V9U5-F1
#
_entry.id   AF-A0A3N9V9U5-F1
#
_cell.length_a   1.000
_cell.length_b   1.000
_cell.length_c   1.000
_cell.angle_alpha   90.00
_cell.angle_beta   90.00
_cell.angle_gamma   90.00
#
_symmetry.space_group_name_H-M   'P 1'
#
loop_
_entity.id
_entity.type
_entity.pdbx_description
1 polymer ?
#
loop_
_entity_poly.entity_id
_entity_poly.type
_entity_poly.pdbx_seq_one_letter_code
_entity_poly.pdbx_strand_id
1 'polypeptide(L)'
;MMRTIFGIRPLSSFAPLLAALAFAIFLAATAQGMPTGNQTWSEEPWDAAAQDIQAAAAPALSSPMPFNISGYEPSTILLGDSKINFSDYASQGPEPKPELKMAELWILEGDAWSRYKRSTVGDEVDLVFRMPAYGKADVYLISYANSSIEHWNLNFQEGYSLLKLTASKTGRQFIILTAKNVPSNALMIDVSAPPAALHNSPVDVMAAAPGRTKVAIVSERIRGYDVYVDGVFYSSDIADGKLDGNASFILRRDGKHTITISERDGQGNTINKNEHAKEFKMNTAYTLKIN
;
A
#
# COMPACT_ATOMS: atom_id res chain seq x y z
N MET A 1 -72.96 14.72 45.90
CA MET A 1 -74.07 14.50 44.96
C MET A 1 -73.72 13.33 44.06
N MET A 2 -74.51 12.24 44.09
CA MET A 2 -74.70 11.16 43.08
C MET A 2 -73.47 10.42 42.51
N ARG A 3 -73.47 9.11 42.22
CA ARG A 3 -74.37 7.95 42.42
C ARG A 3 -73.58 6.71 41.98
N THR A 4 -73.75 5.59 42.67
CA THR A 4 -73.23 4.25 42.36
C THR A 4 -73.98 3.60 41.17
N ILE A 5 -73.34 2.68 40.42
CA ILE A 5 -73.77 1.28 40.12
C ILE A 5 -73.13 0.69 38.83
N PHE A 6 -72.81 -0.60 38.96
CA PHE A 6 -72.32 -1.63 38.05
C PHE A 6 -72.98 -1.79 36.67
N GLY A 7 -72.21 -2.33 35.71
CA GLY A 7 -72.71 -3.02 34.51
C GLY A 7 -71.69 -4.06 34.01
N ILE A 8 -72.14 -5.31 33.85
CA ILE A 8 -71.35 -6.52 33.52
C ILE A 8 -71.78 -7.05 32.13
N ARG A 9 -70.81 -7.62 31.37
CA ARG A 9 -70.87 -8.63 30.25
C ARG A 9 -71.23 -8.17 28.81
N PRO A 10 -70.92 -8.97 27.74
CA PRO A 10 -70.21 -10.26 27.67
C PRO A 10 -69.17 -10.46 26.53
N LEU A 11 -68.49 -11.62 26.64
CA LEU A 11 -67.74 -12.46 25.68
C LEU A 11 -68.00 -12.32 24.16
N SER A 12 -66.90 -12.37 23.41
CA SER A 12 -66.64 -13.23 22.23
C SER A 12 -65.16 -13.05 21.84
N SER A 13 -64.37 -13.98 21.32
CA SER A 13 -64.38 -15.43 21.13
C SER A 13 -63.04 -15.78 20.44
N PHE A 14 -62.55 -17.01 20.63
CA PHE A 14 -61.48 -17.69 19.86
C PHE A 14 -60.00 -17.34 20.13
N ALA A 15 -59.31 -18.26 20.82
CA ALA A 15 -57.94 -18.69 20.51
C ALA A 15 -57.92 -19.54 19.21
N PRO A 16 -56.80 -20.03 18.64
CA PRO A 16 -55.37 -19.95 19.03
C PRO A 16 -54.43 -19.62 17.84
N LEU A 17 -53.11 -19.48 18.04
CA LEU A 17 -52.08 -20.28 17.35
C LEU A 17 -50.64 -19.78 17.65
N LEU A 18 -49.76 -20.74 17.94
CA LEU A 18 -48.32 -20.64 17.78
C LEU A 18 -47.94 -20.13 16.39
N ALA A 19 -46.96 -19.22 16.32
CA ALA A 19 -46.05 -19.13 15.18
C ALA A 19 -44.67 -18.73 15.70
N ALA A 20 -43.78 -19.72 15.79
CA ALA A 20 -42.35 -19.50 15.90
C ALA A 20 -41.86 -18.85 14.60
N LEU A 21 -41.11 -17.76 14.69
CA LEU A 21 -40.35 -17.23 13.56
C LEU A 21 -38.88 -17.10 13.98
N ALA A 22 -38.14 -18.18 13.74
CA ALA A 22 -36.69 -18.13 13.65
C ALA A 22 -36.33 -17.49 12.31
N PHE A 23 -35.78 -16.28 12.33
CA PHE A 23 -35.20 -15.67 11.13
C PHE A 23 -33.68 -15.79 11.22
N ALA A 24 -33.18 -16.94 10.76
CA ALA A 24 -31.77 -17.12 10.46
C ALA A 24 -31.48 -16.39 9.14
N ILE A 25 -30.84 -15.22 9.24
CA ILE A 25 -30.34 -14.50 8.06
C ILE A 25 -29.10 -15.24 7.58
N PHE A 26 -29.26 -16.11 6.59
CA PHE A 26 -28.15 -16.55 5.75
C PHE A 26 -27.72 -15.37 4.89
N LEU A 27 -26.59 -14.73 5.25
CA LEU A 27 -25.84 -13.91 4.30
C LEU A 27 -25.08 -14.86 3.38
N ALA A 28 -25.76 -15.39 2.36
CA ALA A 28 -25.07 -15.91 1.20
C ALA A 28 -24.50 -14.71 0.45
N ALA A 29 -23.21 -14.44 0.62
CA ALA A 29 -22.49 -13.55 -0.27
C ALA A 29 -22.58 -14.15 -1.68
N THR A 30 -23.45 -13.58 -2.49
CA THR A 30 -23.44 -13.82 -3.93
C THR A 30 -22.12 -13.28 -4.44
N ALA A 31 -21.18 -14.19 -4.73
CA ALA A 31 -20.14 -13.92 -5.70
C ALA A 31 -20.85 -13.64 -7.03
N GLN A 32 -21.20 -12.38 -7.27
CA GLN A 32 -21.64 -11.95 -8.58
C GLN A 32 -20.43 -12.13 -9.50
N GLY A 33 -20.61 -12.99 -10.50
CA GLY A 33 -19.58 -13.39 -11.44
C GLY A 33 -18.91 -12.17 -12.06
N MET A 34 -17.58 -12.17 -12.01
CA MET A 34 -16.75 -11.21 -12.71
C MET A 34 -17.05 -11.25 -14.21
N PRO A 35 -17.02 -10.11 -14.92
CA PRO A 35 -17.04 -10.12 -16.36
C PRO A 35 -15.72 -10.74 -16.86
N THR A 36 -15.79 -11.97 -17.36
CA THR A 36 -14.69 -12.66 -18.03
C THR A 36 -14.41 -12.01 -19.38
N GLY A 37 -13.59 -10.96 -19.38
CA GLY A 37 -12.73 -10.66 -20.53
C GLY A 37 -11.60 -11.69 -20.58
N ASN A 38 -11.03 -11.96 -21.75
CA ASN A 38 -9.93 -12.93 -21.92
C ASN A 38 -8.66 -12.43 -21.23
N GLN A 39 -8.53 -12.68 -19.93
CA GLN A 39 -7.39 -12.30 -19.11
C GLN A 39 -6.52 -13.54 -18.84
N THR A 40 -5.22 -13.40 -19.02
CA THR A 40 -4.28 -14.52 -18.86
C THR A 40 -3.07 -14.12 -18.02
N TRP A 41 -2.71 -14.99 -17.08
CA TRP A 41 -1.47 -14.88 -16.33
C TRP A 41 -0.38 -15.71 -17.00
N SER A 42 0.80 -15.14 -17.18
CA SER A 42 2.02 -15.88 -17.48
C SER A 42 3.04 -15.71 -16.36
N GLU A 43 3.86 -16.73 -16.17
CA GLU A 43 4.88 -16.79 -15.13
C GLU A 43 6.21 -17.15 -15.78
N GLU A 44 7.27 -16.45 -15.42
CA GLU A 44 8.64 -16.75 -15.86
C GLU A 44 9.62 -16.61 -14.70
N PRO A 45 10.71 -17.39 -14.66
CA PRO A 45 11.76 -17.17 -13.67
C PRO A 45 12.29 -15.75 -13.77
N TRP A 46 12.40 -15.05 -12.64
CA TRP A 46 12.95 -13.71 -12.60
C TRP A 46 14.18 -13.66 -11.71
N ASP A 47 15.33 -13.45 -12.35
CA ASP A 47 16.58 -13.21 -11.65
C ASP A 47 16.73 -11.72 -11.36
N ALA A 48 16.23 -11.30 -10.20
CA ALA A 48 16.38 -9.93 -9.72
C ALA A 48 17.86 -9.51 -9.57
N ALA A 49 18.78 -10.46 -9.34
CA ALA A 49 20.19 -10.16 -9.13
C ALA A 49 20.91 -9.77 -10.43
N ALA A 50 20.45 -10.26 -11.59
CA ALA A 50 21.06 -9.96 -12.89
C ALA A 50 20.69 -8.56 -13.43
N GLN A 51 19.56 -7.98 -13.01
CA GLN A 51 19.13 -6.64 -13.46
C GLN A 51 19.71 -5.50 -12.60
N ASP A 52 20.06 -5.76 -11.35
CA ASP A 52 20.58 -4.75 -10.39
C ASP A 52 22.11 -4.49 -10.48
N ILE A 53 22.87 -5.22 -11.31
CA ILE A 53 24.31 -4.95 -11.51
C ILE A 53 24.56 -3.78 -12.49
N GLN A 54 23.57 -3.41 -13.31
CA GLN A 54 23.73 -2.35 -14.29
C GLN A 54 23.23 -1.00 -13.74
N ALA A 55 24.20 -0.18 -13.34
CA ALA A 55 24.15 1.25 -12.97
C ALA A 55 23.82 1.59 -11.50
N ALA A 56 24.88 1.89 -10.75
CA ALA A 56 24.82 2.80 -9.62
C ALA A 56 24.42 4.20 -10.12
N ALA A 57 23.12 4.42 -10.34
CA ALA A 57 22.55 5.72 -10.64
C ALA A 57 22.56 6.62 -9.38
N ALA A 58 22.31 7.91 -9.53
CA ALA A 58 21.95 8.75 -8.40
C ALA A 58 20.70 8.15 -7.69
N PRO A 59 20.53 8.35 -6.37
CA PRO A 59 19.32 7.88 -5.72
C PRO A 59 18.12 8.54 -6.39
N ALA A 60 17.09 7.75 -6.65
CA ALA A 60 15.90 8.19 -7.34
C ALA A 60 14.75 8.23 -6.34
N LEU A 61 13.96 9.32 -6.38
CA LEU A 61 12.73 9.45 -5.63
C LEU A 61 11.58 9.61 -6.62
N SER A 62 10.56 8.77 -6.52
CA SER A 62 9.38 8.86 -7.39
C SER A 62 8.55 10.11 -7.09
N SER A 63 7.72 10.52 -8.05
CA SER A 63 6.67 11.49 -7.80
C SER A 63 5.70 10.99 -6.72
N PRO A 64 5.12 11.88 -5.88
CA PRO A 64 4.12 11.49 -4.89
C PRO A 64 2.87 10.91 -5.56
N MET A 65 2.45 9.74 -5.10
CA MET A 65 1.22 9.10 -5.55
C MET A 65 0.18 9.10 -4.42
N PRO A 66 -1.09 9.50 -4.65
CA PRO A 66 -2.13 9.44 -3.62
C PRO A 66 -2.24 8.05 -3.01
N PHE A 67 -2.25 7.98 -1.68
CA PHE A 67 -2.24 6.72 -0.94
C PHE A 67 -3.39 6.72 0.07
N ASN A 68 -4.45 5.97 -0.20
CA ASN A 68 -5.57 5.86 0.74
C ASN A 68 -5.33 4.71 1.71
N ILE A 69 -5.23 5.03 3.01
CA ILE A 69 -4.99 4.05 4.07
C ILE A 69 -6.28 3.60 4.78
N SER A 70 -7.43 4.17 4.45
CA SER A 70 -8.69 3.85 5.12
C SER A 70 -9.09 2.38 4.88
N GLY A 71 -9.21 1.60 5.96
CA GLY A 71 -9.44 0.15 5.91
C GLY A 71 -8.18 -0.68 5.60
N TYR A 72 -7.04 -0.02 5.40
CA TYR A 72 -5.72 -0.60 5.16
C TYR A 72 -4.67 0.06 6.06
N GLU A 73 -5.08 0.51 7.24
CA GLU A 73 -4.20 1.07 8.24
C GLU A 73 -3.17 0.01 8.66
N PRO A 74 -1.91 0.40 8.92
CA PRO A 74 -0.96 -0.56 9.48
C PRO A 74 -1.48 -1.07 10.81
N SER A 75 -1.22 -2.34 11.15
CA SER A 75 -1.54 -2.88 12.46
C SER A 75 -0.65 -2.25 13.54
N THR A 76 0.62 -2.00 13.19
CA THR A 76 1.69 -1.67 14.13
C THR A 76 2.57 -0.53 13.64
N ILE A 77 3.02 0.31 14.57
CA ILE A 77 4.11 1.26 14.35
C ILE A 77 5.35 0.80 15.13
N LEU A 78 6.48 0.76 14.43
CA LEU A 78 7.79 0.36 14.93
C LEU A 78 8.64 1.60 15.22
N LEU A 79 9.00 1.79 16.49
CA LEU A 79 9.82 2.89 16.99
C LEU A 79 11.06 2.33 17.71
N GLY A 80 12.07 1.95 16.92
CA GLY A 80 13.22 1.20 17.45
C GLY A 80 12.76 -0.16 17.96
N ASP A 81 13.07 -0.46 19.22
CA ASP A 81 12.65 -1.73 19.86
C ASP A 81 11.19 -1.69 20.35
N SER A 82 10.56 -0.52 20.34
CA SER A 82 9.17 -0.35 20.77
C SER A 82 8.19 -0.61 19.63
N LYS A 83 7.09 -1.29 19.97
CA LYS A 83 5.95 -1.51 19.07
C LYS A 83 4.70 -0.92 19.71
N ILE A 84 3.94 -0.14 18.94
CA ILE A 84 2.65 0.41 19.37
C ILE A 84 1.59 0.10 18.31
N ASN A 85 0.33 -0.03 18.71
CA ASN A 85 -0.74 -0.18 17.74
C ASN A 85 -0.93 1.13 16.96
N PHE A 86 -1.23 1.02 15.68
CA PHE A 86 -1.57 2.22 14.90
C PHE A 86 -2.78 2.94 15.47
N SER A 87 -3.78 2.23 15.98
CA SER A 87 -4.96 2.84 16.62
C SER A 87 -4.57 3.74 17.80
N ASP A 88 -3.57 3.34 18.58
CA ASP A 88 -3.10 4.11 19.74
C ASP A 88 -2.36 5.37 19.28
N TYR A 89 -1.59 5.25 18.19
CA TYR A 89 -0.97 6.37 17.52
C TYR A 89 -2.00 7.34 16.89
N ALA A 90 -2.92 6.81 16.09
CA ALA A 90 -3.91 7.54 15.31
C ALA A 90 -5.11 8.04 16.12
N SER A 91 -5.30 7.51 17.35
CA SER A 91 -6.40 7.90 18.23
C SER A 91 -6.53 9.42 18.31
N GLN A 92 -7.61 9.91 17.74
CA GLN A 92 -8.03 11.30 17.86
C GLN A 92 -8.67 11.44 19.23
N GLY A 93 -8.06 12.25 20.10
CA GLY A 93 -8.85 12.90 21.15
C GLY A 93 -9.85 13.88 20.51
N PRO A 94 -10.61 14.66 21.30
CA PRO A 94 -11.48 15.71 20.76
C PRO A 94 -10.73 16.76 19.91
N GLU A 95 -9.39 16.77 19.95
CA GLU A 95 -8.55 17.42 18.95
C GLU A 95 -7.57 16.43 18.30
N PRO A 96 -7.24 16.59 17.01
CA PRO A 96 -6.16 15.83 16.38
C PRO A 96 -4.85 16.12 17.11
N LYS A 97 -4.07 15.06 17.39
CA LYS A 97 -2.75 15.18 18.03
C LYS A 97 -1.91 16.24 17.30
N PRO A 98 -1.08 17.04 18.00
CA PRO A 98 -0.21 18.03 17.35
C PRO A 98 0.66 17.44 16.24
N GLU A 99 1.08 16.18 16.39
CA GLU A 99 1.83 15.40 15.40
C GLU A 99 1.02 15.25 14.10
N LEU A 100 -0.27 14.95 14.21
CA LEU A 100 -1.20 14.88 13.08
C LEU A 100 -1.58 16.27 12.49
N LYS A 101 -1.13 17.38 13.07
CA LYS A 101 -1.26 18.71 12.43
C LYS A 101 -0.04 19.05 11.56
N MET A 102 1.01 18.24 11.62
CA MET A 102 2.23 18.40 10.85
C MET A 102 2.29 17.43 9.68
N ALA A 103 3.21 17.70 8.75
CA ALA A 103 3.60 16.69 7.79
C ALA A 103 4.30 15.54 8.54
N GLU A 104 4.13 14.31 8.07
CA GLU A 104 4.77 13.13 8.66
C GLU A 104 5.36 12.25 7.57
N LEU A 105 6.35 11.46 7.96
CA LEU A 105 7.06 10.56 7.09
C LEU A 105 7.24 9.19 7.77
N TRP A 106 6.96 8.12 7.04
CA TRP A 106 7.02 6.75 7.50
C TRP A 106 7.61 5.83 6.43
N ILE A 107 8.21 4.72 6.85
CA ILE A 107 8.59 3.61 5.97
C ILE A 107 7.47 2.58 6.03
N LEU A 108 6.98 2.14 4.88
CA LEU A 108 6.00 1.06 4.79
C LEU A 108 6.69 -0.30 4.80
N GLU A 109 6.32 -1.16 5.75
CA GLU A 109 6.87 -2.50 5.94
C GLU A 109 5.74 -3.53 6.09
N GLY A 110 5.11 -3.88 4.96
CA GLY A 110 3.99 -4.79 4.96
C GLY A 110 2.78 -4.19 5.69
N ASP A 111 2.40 -4.76 6.83
CA ASP A 111 1.32 -4.24 7.68
C ASP A 111 1.83 -3.30 8.78
N ALA A 112 3.11 -2.95 8.79
CA ALA A 112 3.71 -2.09 9.80
C ALA A 112 4.29 -0.81 9.18
N TRP A 113 4.33 0.26 9.98
CA TRP A 113 5.08 1.48 9.65
C TRP A 113 6.29 1.63 10.56
N SER A 114 7.42 2.07 10.03
CA SER A 114 8.66 2.24 10.80
C SER A 114 9.38 3.54 10.52
N ARG A 115 10.28 3.92 11.44
CA ARG A 115 11.23 5.04 11.23
C ARG A 115 12.63 4.60 10.81
N TYR A 116 12.84 3.29 10.75
CA TYR A 116 14.13 2.68 10.50
C TYR A 116 13.99 1.46 9.60
N LYS A 117 14.84 1.35 8.58
CA LYS A 117 14.93 0.16 7.73
C LYS A 117 16.38 -0.18 7.40
N ARG A 118 16.66 -1.48 7.31
CA ARG A 118 17.86 -1.99 6.63
C ARG A 118 17.51 -2.34 5.19
N SER A 119 18.33 -1.90 4.25
CA SER A 119 18.13 -2.09 2.82
C SER A 119 19.43 -2.51 2.16
N THR A 120 19.35 -2.93 0.91
CA THR A 120 20.49 -3.21 0.03
C THR A 120 20.56 -2.12 -1.04
N VAL A 121 21.74 -1.84 -1.59
CA VAL A 121 21.85 -0.98 -2.77
C VAL A 121 20.99 -1.54 -3.91
N GLY A 122 20.23 -0.67 -4.57
CA GLY A 122 19.28 -1.02 -5.64
C GLY A 122 17.87 -1.33 -5.12
N ASP A 123 17.70 -1.59 -3.82
CA ASP A 123 16.36 -1.76 -3.27
C ASP A 123 15.56 -0.45 -3.34
N GLU A 124 14.30 -0.56 -3.75
CA GLU A 124 13.31 0.49 -3.50
C GLU A 124 12.75 0.38 -2.07
N VAL A 125 12.66 1.52 -1.41
CA VAL A 125 12.04 1.70 -0.10
C VAL A 125 10.74 2.45 -0.30
N ASP A 126 9.64 1.83 0.09
CA ASP A 126 8.30 2.44 0.07
C ASP A 126 8.16 3.40 1.25
N LEU A 127 7.90 4.67 0.95
CA LEU A 127 7.77 5.77 1.90
C LEU A 127 6.35 6.30 1.91
N VAL A 128 5.75 6.44 3.08
CA VAL A 128 4.44 7.04 3.27
C VAL A 128 4.61 8.44 3.85
N PHE A 129 4.18 9.43 3.08
CA PHE A 129 4.18 10.83 3.46
C PHE A 129 2.76 11.25 3.79
N ARG A 130 2.55 11.90 4.93
CA ARG A 130 1.28 12.53 5.29
C ARG A 130 1.42 14.03 5.19
N MET A 131 0.52 14.68 4.47
CA MET A 131 0.46 16.13 4.37
C MET A 131 -0.86 16.64 4.94
N PRO A 132 -0.83 17.59 5.90
CA PRO A 132 -2.03 18.10 6.56
C PRO A 132 -2.87 19.01 5.66
N ALA A 133 -2.32 19.46 4.54
CA ALA A 133 -3.00 20.23 3.51
C ALA A 133 -2.22 20.11 2.20
N TYR A 134 -2.88 20.35 1.08
CA TYR A 134 -2.24 20.46 -0.23
C TYR A 134 -1.07 21.46 -0.22
N GLY A 135 0.04 21.12 -0.87
CA GLY A 135 1.13 22.04 -1.10
C GLY A 135 2.48 21.39 -1.36
N LYS A 136 3.50 22.24 -1.47
CA LYS A 136 4.88 21.82 -1.70
C LYS A 136 5.56 21.39 -0.41
N ALA A 137 6.42 20.39 -0.52
CA ALA A 137 7.35 20.01 0.51
C ALA A 137 8.71 19.66 -0.10
N ASP A 138 9.76 19.94 0.66
CA ASP A 138 11.13 19.57 0.34
C ASP A 138 11.49 18.26 1.02
N VAL A 139 12.06 17.35 0.24
CA VAL A 139 12.59 16.07 0.72
C VAL A 139 14.09 16.08 0.54
N TYR A 140 14.81 15.81 1.62
CA TYR A 140 16.26 15.71 1.64
C TYR A 140 16.67 14.28 1.95
N LEU A 141 17.57 13.72 1.14
CA LEU A 141 18.29 12.49 1.45
C LEU A 141 19.73 12.84 1.77
N ILE A 142 20.09 12.70 3.04
CA ILE A 142 21.42 13.02 3.56
C ILE A 142 22.17 11.70 3.76
N SER A 143 23.20 11.48 2.97
CA SER A 143 24.08 10.33 3.13
C SER A 143 25.20 10.66 4.12
N TYR A 144 25.25 9.92 5.23
CA TYR A 144 26.29 10.11 6.25
C TYR A 144 27.67 9.66 5.76
N ALA A 145 27.72 8.63 4.91
CA ALA A 145 28.98 8.00 4.49
C ALA A 145 29.88 8.91 3.64
N ASN A 146 29.28 9.85 2.90
CA ASN A 146 29.99 10.73 1.96
C ASN A 146 29.54 12.20 2.05
N SER A 147 28.71 12.53 3.04
CA SER A 147 28.16 13.88 3.25
C SER A 147 27.41 14.46 2.04
N SER A 148 26.88 13.62 1.14
CA SER A 148 26.08 14.10 0.01
C SER A 148 24.63 14.38 0.42
N ILE A 149 24.05 15.44 -0.12
CA ILE A 149 22.64 15.79 0.07
C ILE A 149 21.97 15.79 -1.30
N GLU A 150 20.92 14.99 -1.42
CA GLU A 150 20.01 15.01 -2.56
C GLU A 150 18.73 15.72 -2.13
N HIS A 151 18.15 16.51 -3.03
CA HIS A 151 17.01 17.37 -2.72
C HIS A 151 15.95 17.27 -3.80
N TRP A 152 14.71 17.12 -3.37
CA TRP A 152 13.53 17.16 -4.23
C TRP A 152 12.51 18.15 -3.67
N ASN A 153 11.93 18.97 -4.55
CA ASN A 153 10.79 19.82 -4.24
C ASN A 153 9.55 19.24 -4.91
N LEU A 154 8.67 18.62 -4.11
CA LEU A 154 7.54 17.85 -4.60
C LEU A 154 6.22 18.48 -4.15
N ASN A 155 5.18 18.31 -4.95
CA ASN A 155 3.84 18.78 -4.64
C ASN A 155 2.99 17.61 -4.15
N PHE A 156 2.33 17.79 -3.02
CA PHE A 156 1.54 16.77 -2.36
C PHE A 156 0.07 17.18 -2.26
N GLN A 157 -0.81 16.19 -2.36
CA GLN A 157 -2.20 16.34 -1.98
C GLN A 157 -2.35 16.34 -0.45
N GLU A 158 -3.48 16.83 0.05
CA GLU A 158 -3.85 16.59 1.44
C GLU A 158 -4.07 15.08 1.69
N GLY A 159 -3.64 14.59 2.85
CA GLY A 159 -3.72 13.19 3.22
C GLY A 159 -2.40 12.44 3.00
N TYR A 160 -2.47 11.14 2.72
CA TYR A 160 -1.30 10.30 2.56
C TYR A 160 -0.89 10.16 1.10
N SER A 161 0.41 10.05 0.87
CA SER A 161 1.03 9.80 -0.43
C SER A 161 2.13 8.74 -0.29
N LEU A 162 2.26 7.88 -1.30
CA LEU A 162 3.32 6.90 -1.42
C LEU A 162 4.42 7.45 -2.33
N LEU A 163 5.67 7.23 -1.93
CA LEU A 163 6.87 7.50 -2.72
C LEU A 163 7.77 6.28 -2.69
N LYS A 164 8.54 6.07 -3.75
CA LYS A 164 9.56 5.04 -3.83
C LYS A 164 10.92 5.69 -3.87
N LEU A 165 11.78 5.30 -2.93
CA LEU A 165 13.17 5.71 -2.89
C LEU A 165 14.06 4.54 -3.31
N THR A 166 14.79 4.68 -4.42
CA THR A 166 15.85 3.74 -4.78
C THR A 166 17.15 4.14 -4.09
N ALA A 167 17.59 3.34 -3.13
CA ALA A 167 18.83 3.58 -2.42
C ALA A 167 20.03 3.12 -3.27
N SER A 168 20.75 4.06 -3.88
CA SER A 168 21.83 3.71 -4.81
C SER A 168 23.24 3.73 -4.20
N LYS A 169 23.37 4.07 -2.92
CA LYS A 169 24.66 4.21 -2.22
C LYS A 169 24.63 3.48 -0.89
N THR A 170 25.69 2.74 -0.59
CA THR A 170 25.88 2.09 0.72
C THR A 170 26.08 3.12 1.82
N GLY A 171 25.70 2.76 3.04
CA GLY A 171 25.87 3.56 4.25
C GLY A 171 24.55 4.01 4.84
N ARG A 172 24.65 4.67 6.00
CA ARG A 172 23.50 5.27 6.68
C ARG A 172 23.05 6.52 5.93
N GLN A 173 21.76 6.57 5.64
CA GLN A 173 21.09 7.70 5.00
C GLN A 173 19.95 8.17 5.89
N PHE A 174 19.75 9.49 5.92
CA PHE A 174 18.65 10.13 6.63
C PHE A 174 17.72 10.78 5.62
N ILE A 175 16.42 10.56 5.78
CA ILE A 175 15.39 11.26 4.99
C ILE A 175 14.73 12.29 5.89
N ILE A 176 14.68 13.54 5.43
CA ILE A 176 14.03 14.64 6.12
C ILE A 176 12.99 15.26 5.20
N LEU A 177 11.80 15.45 5.73
CA LEU A 177 10.72 16.18 5.08
C LEU A 177 10.57 17.56 5.73
N THR A 178 10.45 18.61 4.91
CA THR A 178 10.05 19.94 5.38
C THR A 178 8.87 20.44 4.56
N ALA A 179 7.77 20.77 5.22
CA ALA A 179 6.57 21.31 4.58
C ALA A 179 6.32 22.73 5.09
N LYS A 180 6.10 23.69 4.19
CA LYS A 180 5.90 25.12 4.55
C LYS A 180 7.02 25.67 5.45
N ASN A 181 8.26 25.26 5.21
CA ASN A 181 9.45 25.59 6.02
C ASN A 181 9.41 25.10 7.48
N VAL A 182 8.50 24.18 7.81
CA VAL A 182 8.47 23.51 9.11
C VAL A 182 9.04 22.10 8.93
N PRO A 183 10.10 21.73 9.66
CA PRO A 183 10.61 20.36 9.63
C PRO A 183 9.59 19.38 10.23
N SER A 184 9.46 18.25 9.57
CA SER A 184 8.69 17.09 10.03
C SER A 184 9.57 16.19 10.92
N ASN A 185 9.34 14.87 10.90
CA ASN A 185 10.24 13.86 11.44
C ASN A 185 11.30 13.41 10.42
N ALA A 186 12.27 12.64 10.91
CA ALA A 186 13.31 12.02 10.09
C ALA A 186 13.16 10.50 10.08
N LEU A 187 13.57 9.89 8.97
CA LEU A 187 13.77 8.45 8.84
C LEU A 187 15.24 8.12 8.73
N MET A 188 15.59 6.88 9.08
CA MET A 188 16.94 6.35 8.92
C MET A 188 16.91 5.06 8.09
N ILE A 189 17.76 4.99 7.07
CA ILE A 189 17.94 3.80 6.24
C ILE A 189 19.40 3.41 6.28
N ASP A 190 19.69 2.18 6.73
CA ASP A 190 21.02 1.60 6.62
C ASP A 190 21.10 0.76 5.35
N VAL A 191 21.85 1.25 4.36
CA VAL A 191 21.98 0.61 3.05
C VAL A 191 23.28 -0.21 3.02
N SER A 192 23.15 -1.52 2.84
CA SER A 192 24.28 -2.44 2.70
C SER A 192 24.61 -2.69 1.24
N ALA A 193 25.85 -3.08 0.95
CA ALA A 193 26.20 -3.56 -0.38
C ALA A 193 25.37 -4.80 -0.70
N PRO A 194 25.05 -5.06 -1.99
CA PRO A 194 24.50 -6.34 -2.38
C PRO A 194 25.42 -7.45 -1.86
N PRO A 195 24.87 -8.57 -1.36
CA PRO A 195 25.70 -9.72 -1.06
C PRO A 195 26.55 -10.00 -2.31
N ALA A 196 27.87 -9.99 -2.15
CA ALA A 196 28.77 -10.24 -3.26
C ALA A 196 28.33 -11.55 -3.91
N ALA A 197 28.00 -11.51 -5.21
CA ALA A 197 27.88 -12.74 -5.97
C ALA A 197 29.19 -13.48 -5.76
N LEU A 198 29.15 -14.57 -5.00
CA LEU A 198 30.32 -15.34 -4.66
C LEU A 198 31.00 -15.72 -5.96
N HIS A 199 32.15 -15.10 -6.23
CA HIS A 199 33.09 -15.64 -7.18
C HIS A 199 33.47 -17.03 -6.66
N ASN A 200 32.88 -18.05 -7.30
CA ASN A 200 33.23 -19.47 -7.29
C ASN A 200 34.01 -19.97 -6.06
N SER A 201 33.29 -20.53 -5.09
CA SER A 201 33.75 -21.68 -4.31
C SER A 201 32.53 -22.46 -3.78
N PRO A 202 32.56 -23.80 -3.80
CA PRO A 202 31.38 -24.59 -3.45
C PRO A 202 31.22 -24.64 -1.93
N VAL A 203 29.95 -24.59 -1.50
CA VAL A 203 29.47 -24.81 -0.12
C VAL A 203 29.51 -23.56 0.78
N ASP A 204 28.43 -22.78 0.78
CA ASP A 204 27.59 -22.72 1.99
C ASP A 204 26.14 -22.38 1.63
N VAL A 205 25.23 -23.03 2.34
CA VAL A 205 23.79 -23.07 2.09
C VAL A 205 23.16 -21.97 2.95
N MET A 206 22.29 -21.14 2.34
CA MET A 206 21.40 -20.15 3.00
C MET A 206 21.98 -18.77 3.38
N ALA A 207 22.47 -18.02 2.39
CA ALA A 207 22.37 -16.56 2.40
C ALA A 207 21.52 -16.11 1.20
N ALA A 208 20.23 -16.49 1.20
CA ALA A 208 19.30 -16.04 0.17
C ALA A 208 19.03 -14.54 0.38
N ALA A 209 19.36 -13.71 -0.61
CA ALA A 209 18.82 -12.37 -0.72
C ALA A 209 17.28 -12.44 -0.55
N PRO A 210 16.63 -11.45 0.09
CA PRO A 210 15.18 -11.44 0.18
C PRO A 210 14.63 -11.49 -1.24
N GLY A 211 13.95 -12.59 -1.55
CA GLY A 211 13.38 -12.78 -2.87
C GLY A 211 12.41 -11.64 -3.19
N ARG A 212 12.33 -11.28 -4.47
CA ARG A 212 11.38 -10.28 -4.98
C ARG A 212 10.58 -10.93 -6.11
N THR A 213 9.34 -10.50 -6.32
CA THR A 213 8.55 -10.91 -7.49
C THR A 213 8.12 -9.69 -8.30
N LYS A 214 8.34 -9.74 -9.61
CA LYS A 214 7.92 -8.68 -10.52
C LYS A 214 6.52 -9.00 -11.01
N VAL A 215 5.62 -8.02 -10.98
CA VAL A 215 4.28 -8.13 -11.54
C VAL A 215 4.14 -7.07 -12.61
N ALA A 216 3.78 -7.48 -13.81
CA ALA A 216 3.44 -6.61 -14.93
C ALA A 216 1.95 -6.77 -15.25
N ILE A 217 1.30 -5.66 -15.57
CA ILE A 217 -0.04 -5.61 -16.13
C ILE A 217 0.12 -5.00 -17.50
N VAL A 218 -0.36 -5.72 -18.51
CA VAL A 218 -0.29 -5.32 -19.91
C VAL A 218 -1.69 -5.37 -20.48
N SER A 219 -2.16 -4.24 -20.98
CA SER A 219 -3.50 -4.10 -21.51
C SER A 219 -3.46 -3.44 -22.89
N GLU A 220 -4.08 -4.11 -23.87
CA GLU A 220 -4.27 -3.53 -25.21
C GLU A 220 -5.55 -2.67 -25.30
N ARG A 221 -6.45 -2.77 -24.31
CA ARG A 221 -7.80 -2.17 -24.36
C ARG A 221 -8.01 -0.99 -23.44
N ILE A 222 -7.47 -1.07 -22.23
CA ILE A 222 -7.58 -0.05 -21.20
C ILE A 222 -6.23 0.64 -21.00
N ARG A 223 -6.28 1.96 -20.79
CA ARG A 223 -5.15 2.85 -20.48
C ARG A 223 -5.57 3.82 -19.38
N GLY A 224 -4.61 4.39 -18.67
CA GLY A 224 -4.87 5.29 -17.55
C GLY A 224 -5.52 4.63 -16.34
N TYR A 225 -5.29 3.33 -16.15
CA TYR A 225 -5.80 2.59 -15.02
C TYR A 225 -4.87 2.69 -13.80
N ASP A 226 -5.49 2.58 -12.63
CA ASP A 226 -4.84 2.43 -11.34
C ASP A 226 -4.74 0.95 -10.97
N VAL A 227 -3.66 0.59 -10.29
CA VAL A 227 -3.39 -0.77 -9.81
C VAL A 227 -3.31 -0.73 -8.29
N TYR A 228 -4.10 -1.59 -7.65
CA TYR A 228 -4.11 -1.79 -6.22
C TYR A 228 -3.66 -3.21 -5.90
N VAL A 229 -2.92 -3.39 -4.82
CA VAL A 229 -2.53 -4.68 -4.26
C VAL A 229 -3.16 -4.78 -2.89
N ASP A 230 -3.99 -5.80 -2.69
CA ASP A 230 -4.80 -6.00 -1.48
C ASP A 230 -5.57 -4.73 -1.11
N GLY A 231 -6.16 -4.09 -2.13
CA GLY A 231 -6.95 -2.87 -2.00
C GLY A 231 -6.18 -1.58 -1.75
N VAL A 232 -4.86 -1.65 -1.65
CA VAL A 232 -3.96 -0.51 -1.49
C VAL A 232 -3.38 -0.09 -2.83
N PHE A 233 -3.49 1.20 -3.18
CA PHE A 233 -2.94 1.71 -4.44
C PHE A 233 -1.42 1.48 -4.51
N TYR A 234 -0.94 0.92 -5.62
CA TYR A 234 0.43 0.46 -5.77
C TYR A 234 1.14 1.03 -7.00
N SER A 235 0.44 1.09 -8.14
CA SER A 235 0.97 1.59 -9.41
C SER A 235 -0.15 2.14 -10.27
N SER A 236 0.18 2.76 -11.39
CA SER A 236 -0.75 3.12 -12.46
C SER A 236 -0.10 2.88 -13.81
N ASP A 237 -0.87 2.88 -14.88
CA ASP A 237 -0.35 2.92 -16.27
C ASP A 237 0.64 4.08 -16.45
N ILE A 238 0.27 5.28 -15.98
CA ILE A 238 1.11 6.48 -16.10
C ILE A 238 2.34 6.52 -15.16
N ALA A 239 2.59 5.47 -14.38
CA ALA A 239 3.64 5.49 -13.36
C ALA A 239 5.06 5.62 -13.96
N ASP A 240 5.27 5.13 -15.18
CA ASP A 240 6.53 5.26 -15.91
C ASP A 240 6.59 6.52 -16.81
N GLY A 241 5.58 7.40 -16.70
CA GLY A 241 5.42 8.60 -17.51
C GLY A 241 4.79 8.36 -18.89
N LYS A 242 4.33 7.14 -19.20
CA LYS A 242 3.64 6.82 -20.45
C LYS A 242 2.24 6.31 -20.19
N LEU A 243 1.32 6.63 -21.09
CA LEU A 243 -0.06 6.13 -21.06
C LEU A 243 -0.23 5.08 -22.14
N ASP A 244 0.41 3.92 -21.96
CA ASP A 244 0.58 2.91 -23.01
C ASP A 244 -0.10 1.56 -22.70
N GLY A 245 -0.79 1.46 -21.56
CA GLY A 245 -1.48 0.27 -21.11
C GLY A 245 -0.62 -0.64 -20.24
N ASN A 246 0.58 -0.20 -19.84
CA ASN A 246 1.54 -1.01 -19.08
C ASN A 246 1.75 -0.44 -17.68
N ALA A 247 1.58 -1.29 -16.67
CA ALA A 247 2.02 -0.99 -15.32
C ALA A 247 2.91 -2.12 -14.83
N SER A 248 3.95 -1.80 -14.05
CA SER A 248 4.74 -2.84 -13.41
C SER A 248 5.13 -2.44 -12.00
N PHE A 249 5.24 -3.45 -11.14
CA PHE A 249 5.54 -3.27 -9.74
C PHE A 249 6.20 -4.51 -9.15
N ILE A 250 6.83 -4.37 -7.98
CA ILE A 250 7.52 -5.45 -7.29
C ILE A 250 6.76 -5.79 -6.01
N LEU A 251 6.37 -7.05 -5.82
CA LEU A 251 5.94 -7.53 -4.50
C LEU A 251 7.14 -8.09 -3.74
N ARG A 252 7.15 -7.84 -2.44
CA ARG A 252 8.22 -8.23 -1.50
C ARG A 252 7.75 -9.25 -0.46
N ARG A 253 6.54 -9.78 -0.62
CA ARG A 253 6.01 -10.89 0.18
C ARG A 253 5.42 -11.97 -0.72
N ASP A 254 5.58 -13.22 -0.29
CA ASP A 254 4.97 -14.37 -0.92
C ASP A 254 3.51 -14.50 -0.48
N GLY A 255 2.76 -15.27 -1.26
CA GLY A 255 1.42 -15.70 -0.90
C GLY A 255 0.35 -15.05 -1.75
N LYS A 256 -0.89 -15.17 -1.26
CA LYS A 256 -2.07 -14.75 -1.99
C LYS A 256 -2.27 -13.24 -1.87
N HIS A 257 -2.27 -12.56 -3.01
CA HIS A 257 -2.61 -11.14 -3.13
C HIS A 257 -3.77 -10.94 -4.09
N THR A 258 -4.59 -9.94 -3.82
CA THR A 258 -5.64 -9.46 -4.72
C THR A 258 -5.13 -8.25 -5.47
N ILE A 259 -4.99 -8.37 -6.79
CA ILE A 259 -4.64 -7.26 -7.67
C ILE A 259 -5.94 -6.64 -8.21
N THR A 260 -6.22 -5.39 -7.86
CA THR A 260 -7.38 -4.66 -8.39
C THR A 260 -6.92 -3.67 -9.45
N ILE A 261 -7.55 -3.70 -10.61
CA ILE A 261 -7.30 -2.78 -11.72
C ILE A 261 -8.52 -1.88 -11.84
N SER A 262 -8.33 -0.57 -11.63
CA SER A 262 -9.39 0.42 -11.65
C SER A 262 -9.21 1.35 -12.84
N GLU A 263 -10.09 1.23 -13.83
CA GLU A 263 -10.12 2.11 -15.01
C GLU A 263 -10.73 3.47 -14.66
N ARG A 264 -10.14 4.54 -15.20
CA ARG A 264 -10.59 5.92 -15.01
C ARG A 264 -11.14 6.50 -16.31
N ASP A 265 -12.20 7.30 -16.21
CA ASP A 265 -12.57 8.18 -17.32
C ASP A 265 -11.63 9.39 -17.42
N GLY A 266 -11.78 10.20 -18.47
CA GLY A 266 -11.01 11.44 -18.66
C GLY A 266 -11.25 12.53 -17.60
N GLN A 267 -12.17 12.31 -16.66
CA GLN A 267 -12.47 13.19 -15.53
C GLN A 267 -11.93 12.62 -14.20
N GLY A 268 -11.31 11.44 -14.21
CA GLY A 268 -10.73 10.78 -13.04
C GLY A 268 -11.71 9.92 -12.24
N ASN A 269 -12.94 9.72 -12.70
CA ASN A 269 -13.90 8.83 -12.03
C ASN A 269 -13.57 7.38 -12.35
N THR A 270 -13.72 6.49 -11.37
CA THR A 270 -13.63 5.05 -11.64
C THR A 270 -14.84 4.59 -12.45
N ILE A 271 -14.59 4.06 -13.64
CA ILE A 271 -15.64 3.51 -14.51
C ILE A 271 -15.68 1.98 -14.52
N ASN A 272 -14.57 1.33 -14.17
CA ASN A 272 -14.50 -0.12 -14.07
C ASN A 272 -13.51 -0.56 -13.00
N LYS A 273 -13.77 -1.70 -12.36
CA LYS A 273 -12.85 -2.37 -11.42
C LYS A 273 -12.84 -3.87 -11.67
N ASN A 274 -11.65 -4.43 -11.86
CA ASN A 274 -11.43 -5.87 -12.01
C ASN A 274 -10.48 -6.36 -10.92
N GLU A 275 -10.82 -7.47 -10.26
CA GLU A 275 -10.02 -8.03 -9.18
C GLU A 275 -9.42 -9.39 -9.55
N HIS A 276 -8.16 -9.60 -9.21
CA HIS A 276 -7.41 -10.81 -9.54
C HIS A 276 -6.70 -11.33 -8.31
N ALA A 277 -7.31 -12.32 -7.64
CA ALA A 277 -6.63 -13.03 -6.56
C ALA A 277 -5.66 -14.06 -7.15
N LYS A 278 -4.37 -13.92 -6.83
CA LYS A 278 -3.30 -14.79 -7.34
C LYS A 278 -2.28 -15.06 -6.24
N GLU A 279 -1.72 -16.25 -6.25
CA GLU A 279 -0.61 -16.62 -5.36
C GLU A 279 0.71 -16.29 -6.05
N PHE A 280 1.51 -15.44 -5.41
CA PHE A 280 2.79 -14.95 -5.92
C PHE A 280 3.94 -15.62 -5.17
N LYS A 281 4.98 -15.98 -5.93
CA LYS A 281 6.20 -16.59 -5.43
C LYS A 281 7.40 -15.70 -5.75
N MET A 282 8.34 -15.62 -4.83
CA MET A 282 9.59 -14.93 -5.03
C MET A 282 10.38 -15.46 -6.21
N ASN A 283 11.21 -14.57 -6.77
CA ASN A 283 12.09 -14.84 -7.91
C ASN A 283 11.33 -15.33 -9.15
N THR A 284 10.08 -14.90 -9.27
CA THR A 284 9.19 -15.17 -10.40
C THR A 284 8.65 -13.84 -10.91
N ALA A 285 8.60 -13.65 -12.22
CA ALA A 285 7.88 -12.55 -12.86
C ALA A 285 6.52 -13.05 -13.32
N TYR A 286 5.48 -12.30 -12.97
CA TYR A 286 4.10 -12.54 -13.37
C TYR A 286 3.68 -11.44 -14.35
N THR A 287 3.02 -11.83 -15.44
CA THR A 287 2.36 -10.87 -16.33
C THR A 287 0.87 -11.18 -16.42
N LEU A 288 0.04 -10.22 -16.08
CA LEU A 288 -1.39 -10.22 -16.36
C LEU A 288 -1.63 -9.52 -17.69
N LYS A 289 -2.09 -10.27 -18.69
CA LYS A 289 -2.55 -9.72 -19.97
C LYS A 289 -4.05 -9.53 -19.95
N ILE A 290 -4.49 -8.33 -20.36
CA ILE A 290 -5.91 -7.97 -20.51
C ILE A 290 -6.17 -7.74 -21.99
N ASN A 291 -6.89 -8.67 -22.61
CA ASN A 291 -7.25 -8.64 -24.03
C ASN A 291 -8.69 -8.22 -24.27
#